data_AF-Q3TT68-F1
#
_entry.id   AF-Q3TT68-F1
#
_cell.length_a   1.000
_cell.length_b   1.000
_cell.length_c   1.000
_cell.angle_alpha   90.00
_cell.angle_beta   90.00
_cell.angle_gamma   90.00
#
_symmetry.space_group_name_H-M   'P 1'
#
loop_
_entity.id
_entity.type
_entity.pdbx_description
1 polymer ?
#
loop_
_entity_poly.entity_id
_entity_poly.type
_entity_poly.pdbx_seq_one_letter_code
_entity_poly.pdbx_strand_id
1 'polypeptide(L)'
;MDIITKFLKFLLGVWAKELNAREDYVKRSVQGKLNSATQKQTESYLRPLFRKLRKRNLPADIKESITDIIKFMLQREYVKANDAYLQMAIGNAPWPIGVTMVGIHARTGREKIFSKHVAHVLNDETQRKYIQGLKRLMTICQKHFPTDPSKCVEYNAL
;
A
#
# COMPACT_ATOMS: atom_id res chain seq x y z
N MET A 1 5.36 -20.67 5.56
CA MET A 1 5.55 -19.20 5.59
C MET A 1 4.81 -18.61 4.41
N ASP A 2 3.89 -17.69 4.66
CA ASP A 2 3.05 -17.03 3.64
C ASP A 2 3.93 -16.21 2.66
N ILE A 3 3.67 -16.32 1.34
CA ILE A 3 4.44 -15.65 0.26
C ILE A 3 4.43 -14.14 0.48
N ILE A 4 3.29 -13.59 0.92
CA ILE A 4 3.12 -12.17 1.25
C ILE A 4 4.19 -11.72 2.26
N THR A 5 4.39 -12.50 3.33
CA THR A 5 5.33 -12.15 4.38
C THR A 5 6.78 -12.16 3.88
N LYS A 6 7.14 -13.15 3.04
CA LYS A 6 8.48 -13.24 2.46
C LYS A 6 8.77 -12.04 1.57
N PHE A 7 7.84 -11.69 0.68
CA PHE A 7 8.00 -10.61 -0.27
C PHE A 7 8.11 -9.24 0.41
N LEU A 8 7.23 -8.93 1.37
CA LEU A 8 7.28 -7.66 2.10
C LEU A 8 8.57 -7.52 2.94
N LYS A 9 9.05 -8.60 3.56
CA LYS A 9 10.34 -8.61 4.27
C LYS A 9 11.51 -8.42 3.31
N PHE A 10 11.46 -9.02 2.12
CA PHE A 10 12.46 -8.83 1.08
C PHE A 10 12.56 -7.36 0.68
N LEU A 11 11.43 -6.70 0.37
CA LEU A 11 11.43 -5.26 0.03
C LEU A 11 11.93 -4.37 1.17
N LEU A 12 11.53 -4.63 2.42
CA LEU A 12 12.08 -3.93 3.58
C LEU A 12 13.60 -4.08 3.71
N GLY A 13 14.11 -5.29 3.43
CA GLY A 13 15.54 -5.57 3.45
C GLY A 13 16.30 -4.88 2.31
N VAL A 14 15.74 -4.88 1.09
CA VAL A 14 16.32 -4.14 -0.05
C VAL A 14 16.39 -2.65 0.27
N TRP A 15 15.31 -2.07 0.81
CA TRP A 15 15.29 -0.67 1.19
C TRP A 15 16.32 -0.35 2.28
N ALA A 16 16.40 -1.18 3.34
CA ALA A 16 17.38 -0.98 4.40
C ALA A 16 18.82 -1.06 3.89
N LYS A 17 19.11 -1.99 2.96
CA LYS A 17 20.42 -2.09 2.31
C LYS A 17 20.74 -0.84 1.49
N GLU A 18 19.78 -0.32 0.72
CA GLU A 18 19.95 0.93 -0.05
C GLU A 18 20.29 2.11 0.88
N LEU A 19 19.56 2.26 1.99
CA LEU A 19 19.81 3.34 2.95
C LEU A 19 21.20 3.22 3.60
N ASN A 20 21.63 1.99 3.91
CA ASN A 20 22.92 1.73 4.54
C ASN A 20 24.10 1.80 3.56
N ALA A 21 23.88 1.61 2.26
CA ALA A 21 24.91 1.73 1.24
C ALA A 21 25.29 3.19 0.91
N ARG A 22 24.48 4.16 1.34
CA ARG A 22 24.75 5.60 1.13
C ARG A 22 26.01 6.05 1.84
N GLU A 23 26.68 7.05 1.28
CA GLU A 23 27.84 7.68 1.91
C GLU A 23 27.46 8.36 3.23
N ASP A 24 28.42 8.45 4.17
CA ASP A 24 28.17 8.92 5.53
C ASP A 24 27.69 10.38 5.58
N TYR A 25 28.14 11.22 4.65
CA TYR A 25 27.64 12.60 4.55
C TYR A 25 26.16 12.63 4.15
N VAL A 26 25.73 11.76 3.22
CA VAL A 26 24.32 11.62 2.80
C VAL A 26 23.48 11.08 3.94
N LYS A 27 23.98 10.08 4.69
CA LYS A 27 23.29 9.54 5.87
C LYS A 27 23.09 10.58 6.96
N ARG A 28 24.08 11.44 7.19
CA ARG A 28 24.04 12.49 8.21
C ARG A 28 23.20 13.70 7.79
N SER A 29 22.95 13.89 6.50
CA SER A 29 22.06 14.92 5.98
C SER A 29 20.64 14.80 6.56
N VAL A 30 19.91 15.91 6.58
CA VAL A 30 18.50 15.95 7.02
C VAL A 30 17.68 14.95 6.22
N GLN A 31 17.86 14.92 4.90
CA GLN A 31 17.14 14.00 4.02
C GLN A 31 17.49 12.53 4.28
N GLY A 32 18.76 12.21 4.55
CA GLY A 32 19.20 10.86 4.90
C GLY A 32 18.57 10.35 6.19
N LYS A 33 18.52 11.20 7.22
CA LYS A 33 17.85 10.90 8.50
C LYS A 33 16.35 10.72 8.33
N LEU A 34 15.67 11.59 7.57
CA LEU A 34 14.24 11.48 7.29
C LEU A 34 13.90 10.19 6.52
N ASN A 35 14.70 9.83 5.52
CA ASN A 35 14.51 8.59 4.76
C ASN A 35 14.64 7.36 5.65
N SER A 36 15.63 7.35 6.56
CA SER A 36 15.85 6.27 7.52
C SER A 36 14.75 6.18 8.57
N ALA A 37 14.28 7.32 9.07
CA ALA A 37 13.12 7.38 9.96
C ALA A 37 11.85 6.85 9.27
N THR A 38 11.64 7.20 8.00
CA THR A 38 10.50 6.74 7.19
C THR A 38 10.53 5.22 6.99
N GLN A 39 11.70 4.64 6.73
CA GLN A 39 11.86 3.18 6.61
C GLN A 39 11.54 2.49 7.94
N LYS A 40 12.06 2.99 9.06
CA LYS A 40 11.79 2.44 10.40
C LYS A 40 10.32 2.56 10.80
N GLN A 41 9.68 3.69 10.46
CA GLN A 41 8.24 3.89 10.66
C GLN A 41 7.45 2.88 9.84
N THR A 42 7.83 2.65 8.58
CA THR A 42 7.17 1.68 7.69
C THR A 42 7.30 0.25 8.21
N GLU A 43 8.46 -0.12 8.74
CA GLU A 43 8.65 -1.41 9.41
C GLU A 43 7.69 -1.56 10.61
N SER A 44 7.57 -0.52 11.44
CA SER A 44 6.65 -0.49 12.58
C SER A 44 5.20 -0.67 12.15
N TYR A 45 4.78 0.01 11.08
CA TYR A 45 3.44 -0.09 10.52
C TYR A 45 3.10 -1.48 9.99
N LEU A 46 4.09 -2.23 9.50
CA LEU A 46 3.89 -3.59 8.98
C LEU A 46 3.90 -4.67 10.07
N ARG A 47 4.38 -4.37 11.30
CA ARG A 47 4.41 -5.34 12.41
C ARG A 47 3.04 -5.94 12.73
N PRO A 48 1.94 -5.17 12.84
CA PRO A 48 0.60 -5.73 13.06
C PRO A 48 0.15 -6.65 11.92
N LEU A 49 0.44 -6.29 10.67
CA LEU A 49 0.13 -7.11 9.49
C LEU A 49 0.87 -8.45 9.55
N PHE A 50 2.17 -8.45 9.85
CA PHE A 50 2.95 -9.69 10.01
C PHE A 50 2.44 -10.57 11.15
N ARG A 51 1.96 -9.98 12.25
CA ARG A 51 1.32 -10.71 13.34
C ARG A 51 0.00 -11.34 12.89
N LYS A 52 -0.87 -10.60 12.19
CA LYS A 52 -2.14 -11.10 11.65
C LYS A 52 -1.92 -12.23 10.64
N LEU A 53 -0.96 -12.08 9.71
CA LEU A 53 -0.59 -13.12 8.74
C LEU A 53 -0.09 -14.39 9.43
N ARG A 54 0.74 -14.27 10.47
CA ARG A 54 1.25 -15.43 11.23
C ARG A 54 0.14 -16.16 11.98
N LYS A 55 -0.79 -15.42 12.58
CA LYS A 55 -1.95 -15.97 13.30
C LYS A 55 -3.08 -16.42 12.35
N ARG A 56 -2.94 -16.24 11.03
CA ARG A 56 -3.99 -16.48 10.03
C ARG A 56 -5.32 -15.78 10.34
N ASN A 57 -5.24 -14.61 11.00
CA ASN A 57 -6.38 -13.81 11.41
C ASN A 57 -6.47 -12.50 10.58
N LEU A 58 -6.12 -12.61 9.31
CA LEU A 58 -6.30 -11.53 8.34
C LEU A 58 -7.57 -11.84 7.54
N PRO A 59 -8.51 -10.89 7.38
CA PRO A 59 -9.67 -11.06 6.51
C PRO A 59 -9.27 -11.53 5.11
N ALA A 60 -10.05 -12.46 4.55
CA ALA A 60 -9.70 -13.13 3.30
C ALA A 60 -9.66 -12.17 2.11
N ASP A 61 -10.56 -11.20 2.07
CA ASP A 61 -10.66 -10.11 1.10
C ASP A 61 -9.42 -9.20 1.11
N ILE A 62 -8.94 -8.80 2.29
CA ILE A 62 -7.71 -8.01 2.44
C ILE A 62 -6.50 -8.85 2.03
N LYS A 63 -6.48 -10.13 2.41
CA LYS A 63 -5.39 -11.03 2.05
C LYS A 63 -5.30 -11.21 0.53
N GLU A 64 -6.42 -11.42 -0.13
CA GLU A 64 -6.51 -11.55 -1.59
C GLU A 64 -6.04 -10.27 -2.28
N SER A 65 -6.54 -9.11 -1.84
CA SER A 65 -6.13 -7.80 -2.37
C SER A 65 -4.61 -7.58 -2.26
N ILE A 66 -4.02 -7.85 -1.09
CA ILE A 66 -2.55 -7.75 -0.90
C ILE A 66 -1.81 -8.74 -1.82
N THR A 67 -2.36 -9.94 -1.99
CA THR A 67 -1.76 -10.95 -2.86
C THR A 67 -1.73 -10.48 -4.31
N ASP A 68 -2.80 -9.89 -4.82
CA ASP A 68 -2.88 -9.39 -6.19
C ASP A 68 -1.96 -8.19 -6.42
N ILE A 69 -1.89 -7.27 -5.45
CA ILE A 69 -0.91 -6.17 -5.48
C ILE A 69 0.53 -6.73 -5.60
N ILE A 70 0.86 -7.78 -4.83
CA ILE A 70 2.17 -8.43 -4.90
C ILE A 70 2.39 -9.13 -6.24
N LYS A 71 1.40 -9.84 -6.79
CA LYS A 71 1.49 -10.46 -8.12
C LYS A 71 1.79 -9.42 -9.20
N PHE A 72 1.07 -8.30 -9.22
CA PHE A 72 1.31 -7.23 -10.19
C PHE A 72 2.68 -6.56 -10.01
N MET A 73 3.13 -6.36 -8.77
CA MET A 73 4.51 -5.89 -8.51
C MET A 73 5.57 -6.86 -9.03
N LEU A 74 5.37 -8.17 -8.87
CA LEU A 74 6.29 -9.19 -9.38
C LEU A 74 6.33 -9.21 -10.92
N GLN A 75 5.20 -8.93 -11.56
CA GLN A 75 5.08 -8.78 -13.03
C GLN A 75 5.57 -7.43 -13.54
N ARG A 76 5.99 -6.52 -12.65
CA ARG A 76 6.36 -5.13 -12.96
C ARG A 76 5.25 -4.34 -13.66
N GLU A 77 4.01 -4.63 -13.29
CA GLU A 77 2.80 -3.93 -13.73
C GLU A 77 2.37 -2.96 -12.62
N TYR A 78 3.15 -1.90 -12.37
CA TYR A 78 2.93 -1.01 -11.22
C TYR A 78 1.63 -0.22 -11.31
N VAL A 79 1.15 0.09 -12.53
CA VAL A 79 -0.16 0.70 -12.76
C VAL A 79 -1.28 -0.20 -12.23
N LYS A 80 -1.27 -1.49 -12.57
CA LYS A 80 -2.26 -2.47 -12.08
C LYS A 80 -2.12 -2.71 -10.58
N ALA A 81 -0.89 -2.76 -10.07
CA ALA A 81 -0.64 -2.87 -8.64
C ALA A 81 -1.23 -1.67 -7.88
N ASN A 82 -1.11 -0.46 -8.44
CA ASN A 82 -1.67 0.76 -7.87
C ASN A 82 -3.20 0.80 -7.95
N ASP A 83 -3.79 0.36 -9.05
CA ASP A 83 -5.24 0.24 -9.18
C ASP A 83 -5.82 -0.72 -8.13
N ALA A 84 -5.23 -1.91 -7.99
CA ALA A 84 -5.60 -2.87 -6.94
C ALA A 84 -5.41 -2.29 -5.52
N TYR A 85 -4.35 -1.50 -5.30
CA TYR A 85 -4.14 -0.79 -4.04
C TYR A 85 -5.24 0.25 -3.77
N LEU A 86 -5.60 1.06 -4.76
CA LEU A 86 -6.66 2.06 -4.63
C LEU A 86 -8.01 1.40 -4.37
N GLN A 87 -8.32 0.32 -5.08
CA GLN A 87 -9.53 -0.46 -4.86
C GLN A 87 -9.58 -1.05 -3.44
N MET A 88 -8.46 -1.52 -2.89
CA MET A 88 -8.39 -2.00 -1.51
C MET A 88 -8.53 -0.86 -0.47
N ALA A 89 -7.90 0.29 -0.74
CA ALA A 89 -7.82 1.40 0.21
C ALA A 89 -9.09 2.27 0.25
N ILE A 90 -9.75 2.46 -0.89
CA ILE A 90 -10.90 3.36 -1.08
C ILE A 90 -12.19 2.57 -1.37
N GLY A 91 -12.07 1.38 -1.94
CA GLY A 91 -13.22 0.58 -2.37
C GLY A 91 -13.85 1.05 -3.65
N ASN A 92 -14.85 0.29 -4.10
CA ASN A 92 -15.69 0.63 -5.25
C ASN A 92 -16.77 1.67 -4.90
N ALA A 93 -16.50 2.52 -3.91
CA ALA A 93 -17.42 3.59 -3.52
C ALA A 93 -17.43 4.63 -4.65
N PRO A 94 -18.59 4.98 -5.22
CA PRO A 94 -18.66 5.94 -6.32
C PRO A 94 -18.11 7.33 -5.95
N TRP A 95 -17.89 7.61 -4.65
CA TRP A 95 -17.35 8.87 -4.14
C TRP A 95 -16.42 8.62 -2.94
N PRO A 96 -15.09 8.90 -3.04
CA PRO A 96 -14.09 8.60 -1.99
C PRO A 96 -14.12 9.53 -0.77
N ILE A 97 -14.75 10.69 -0.89
CA ILE A 97 -14.74 11.78 0.09
C ILE A 97 -16.18 12.20 0.28
N GLY A 98 -16.64 12.35 1.53
CA GLY A 98 -18.02 12.59 1.89
C GLY A 98 -18.67 13.77 1.16
N VAL A 99 -19.28 13.49 0.00
CA VAL A 99 -20.29 14.33 -0.63
C VAL A 99 -21.65 13.74 -0.28
N THR A 100 -22.09 13.94 0.96
CA THR A 100 -23.50 13.82 1.28
C THR A 100 -24.20 15.07 0.77
N MET A 101 -24.95 14.91 -0.31
CA MET A 101 -25.89 15.86 -0.93
C MET A 101 -25.34 16.79 -2.01
N VAL A 102 -25.71 16.48 -3.25
CA VAL A 102 -26.15 17.49 -4.23
C VAL A 102 -27.48 16.97 -4.82
N GLY A 103 -28.58 17.69 -4.59
CA GLY A 103 -29.87 17.50 -5.27
C GLY A 103 -31.05 16.99 -4.42
N ILE A 104 -32.14 17.76 -4.43
CA ILE A 104 -33.40 17.65 -3.64
C ILE A 104 -34.24 16.37 -3.90
N HIS A 105 -33.77 15.40 -4.69
CA HIS A 105 -34.55 14.18 -4.97
C HIS A 105 -33.72 12.92 -4.72
N ALA A 106 -33.77 12.42 -3.48
CA ALA A 106 -33.23 11.10 -3.14
C ALA A 106 -34.09 10.02 -3.81
N ARG A 107 -33.56 9.39 -4.88
CA ARG A 107 -34.23 8.27 -5.55
C ARG A 107 -34.09 6.98 -4.70
N THR A 108 -35.20 6.26 -4.56
CA THR A 108 -35.45 5.08 -3.70
C THR A 108 -34.75 3.77 -4.13
N GLY A 109 -33.59 3.85 -4.79
CA GLY A 109 -32.82 2.68 -5.27
C GLY A 109 -31.40 2.57 -4.70
N ARG A 110 -31.08 3.30 -3.62
CA ARG A 110 -29.69 3.52 -3.18
C ARG A 110 -29.15 2.54 -2.13
N GLU A 111 -29.95 1.57 -1.69
CA GLU A 111 -29.56 0.67 -0.59
C GLU A 111 -28.70 -0.54 -1.02
N LYS A 112 -28.63 -0.86 -2.31
CA LYS A 112 -27.88 -2.03 -2.82
C LYS A 112 -26.45 -1.74 -3.32
N ILE A 113 -25.90 -0.56 -3.07
CA ILE A 113 -24.55 -0.17 -3.53
C ILE A 113 -23.48 -0.34 -2.42
N PHE A 114 -23.76 -1.12 -1.38
CA PHE A 114 -22.72 -1.56 -0.43
C PHE A 114 -22.03 -2.84 -0.93
N SER A 115 -21.54 -2.84 -2.18
CA SER A 115 -20.78 -3.98 -2.69
C SER A 115 -19.30 -3.84 -2.30
N LYS A 116 -18.96 -4.64 -1.28
CA LYS A 116 -17.68 -4.82 -0.58
C LYS A 116 -17.51 -3.91 0.65
N HIS A 117 -17.27 -4.54 1.80
CA HIS A 117 -17.12 -4.01 3.16
C HIS A 117 -15.92 -3.06 3.37
N VAL A 118 -15.66 -2.16 2.42
CA VAL A 118 -14.52 -1.25 2.37
C VAL A 118 -14.59 -0.19 3.46
N ALA A 119 -15.80 0.22 3.88
CA ALA A 119 -15.99 1.19 4.95
C ALA A 119 -15.25 0.81 6.25
N HIS A 120 -14.99 -0.48 6.49
CA HIS A 120 -14.26 -0.92 7.68
C HIS A 120 -12.74 -0.69 7.58
N VAL A 121 -12.14 -0.76 6.38
CA VAL A 121 -10.69 -0.67 6.20
C VAL A 121 -10.16 0.71 6.57
N LEU A 122 -10.88 1.76 6.16
CA LEU A 122 -10.56 3.10 6.60
C LEU A 122 -10.85 3.25 8.09
N ASN A 123 -11.92 2.69 8.67
CA ASN A 123 -12.22 2.94 10.09
C ASN A 123 -11.20 2.40 11.11
N ASP A 124 -10.35 1.42 10.75
CA ASP A 124 -9.33 0.87 11.64
C ASP A 124 -7.96 1.55 11.42
N GLU A 125 -7.49 2.27 12.44
CA GLU A 125 -6.20 2.97 12.43
C GLU A 125 -4.99 2.04 12.21
N THR A 126 -5.08 0.80 12.69
CA THR A 126 -4.04 -0.20 12.44
C THR A 126 -3.99 -0.59 10.97
N GLN A 127 -5.17 -0.68 10.33
CA GLN A 127 -5.28 -1.01 8.91
C GLN A 127 -4.76 0.11 8.03
N ARG A 128 -5.15 1.35 8.31
CA ARG A 128 -4.62 2.54 7.65
C ARG A 128 -3.10 2.58 7.66
N LYS A 129 -2.47 2.33 8.81
CA LYS A 129 -1.00 2.33 8.96
C LYS A 129 -0.32 1.28 8.08
N TYR A 130 -0.75 0.01 8.10
CA TYR A 130 -0.08 -1.00 7.27
C TYR A 130 -0.37 -0.82 5.77
N ILE A 131 -1.53 -0.27 5.39
CA ILE A 131 -1.86 0.07 3.99
C ILE A 131 -0.95 1.20 3.50
N GLN A 132 -0.76 2.24 4.31
CA GLN A 132 0.21 3.29 4.01
C GLN A 132 1.64 2.71 3.88
N GLY A 133 2.01 1.79 4.78
CA GLY A 133 3.28 1.07 4.69
C GLY A 133 3.43 0.26 3.39
N LEU A 134 2.35 -0.37 2.92
CA LEU A 134 2.32 -1.10 1.66
C LEU A 134 2.57 -0.17 0.47
N LYS A 135 1.91 0.99 0.41
CA LYS A 135 2.13 1.98 -0.66
C LYS A 135 3.58 2.45 -0.72
N ARG A 136 4.21 2.73 0.42
CA ARG A 136 5.63 3.08 0.48
C ARG A 136 6.52 1.98 -0.08
N LEU A 137 6.23 0.72 0.25
CA LEU A 137 6.96 -0.43 -0.31
C LEU A 137 6.74 -0.59 -1.81
N MET A 138 5.55 -0.27 -2.35
CA MET A 138 5.29 -0.29 -3.79
C MET A 138 6.17 0.74 -4.51
N THR A 139 6.28 1.97 -3.98
CA THR A 139 7.15 3.01 -4.54
C THR A 139 8.62 2.58 -4.52
N ILE A 140 9.08 1.98 -3.42
CA ILE A 140 10.44 1.44 -3.33
C ILE A 140 10.66 0.30 -4.32
N CYS A 141 9.67 -0.58 -4.50
CA CYS A 141 9.73 -1.66 -5.48
C CYS A 141 9.89 -1.11 -6.90
N GLN A 142 9.10 -0.11 -7.29
CA GLN A 142 9.21 0.54 -8.60
C GLN A 142 10.57 1.22 -8.79
N LYS A 143 11.10 1.88 -7.74
CA LYS A 143 12.43 2.52 -7.78
C LYS A 143 13.56 1.50 -8.02
N HIS A 144 13.50 0.33 -7.38
CA HIS A 144 14.54 -0.70 -7.51
C HIS A 144 14.40 -1.59 -8.75
N PHE A 145 13.18 -1.74 -9.26
CA PHE A 145 12.88 -2.62 -10.39
C PHE A 145 12.17 -1.82 -11.48
N PRO A 146 12.89 -0.94 -12.21
CA PRO A 146 12.31 -0.16 -13.27
C PRO A 146 11.73 -1.07 -14.37
N THR A 147 10.70 -0.55 -15.04
CA THR A 147 9.96 -1.20 -16.12
C THR A 147 9.64 -0.15 -17.20
N ASP A 148 8.92 -0.54 -18.24
CA ASP A 148 8.47 0.40 -19.27
C ASP A 148 7.76 1.62 -18.64
N PRO A 149 7.97 2.85 -19.17
CA PRO A 149 7.33 4.05 -18.64
C PRO A 149 5.79 3.94 -18.57
N SER A 150 5.18 3.19 -19.50
CA SER A 150 3.73 2.91 -19.55
C SER A 150 3.21 2.05 -18.39
N LYS A 151 4.10 1.33 -17.70
CA LYS A 151 3.80 0.45 -16.57
C LYS A 151 4.22 1.04 -15.23
N CYS A 152 4.84 2.22 -15.23
CA CYS A 152 5.23 2.97 -14.03
C CYS A 152 4.12 3.91 -13.58
N VAL A 153 3.99 4.09 -12.27
CA VAL A 153 3.11 5.12 -11.69
C VAL A 153 3.96 6.35 -11.41
N GLU A 154 3.52 7.53 -11.88
CA GLU A 154 4.23 8.81 -11.69
C GLU A 154 5.70 8.78 -12.15
N TYR A 155 5.94 8.43 -13.42
CA TYR A 155 7.29 8.37 -14.02
C TYR A 155 8.12 9.67 -13.83
N ASN A 156 7.45 10.82 -13.72
CA ASN A 156 8.07 12.14 -13.57
C ASN A 156 8.35 12.56 -12.11
N ALA A 157 7.99 11.75 -11.10
CA ALA A 157 8.13 12.09 -9.68
C ALA A 157 9.23 11.28 -8.94
N LEU A 158 10.01 10.49 -9.67
CA LEU A 158 11.12 9.67 -9.16
C LEU A 158 12.44 10.44 -9.07
#